data_AF-A0A1U9NGF0-F1
#
_entry.id   AF-A0A1U9NGF0-F1
#
_cell.length_a   1.000
_cell.length_b   1.000
_cell.length_c   1.000
_cell.angle_alpha   90.00
_cell.angle_beta   90.00
_cell.angle_gamma   90.00
#
_symmetry.space_group_name_H-M   'P 1'
#
loop_
_entity.id
_entity.type
_entity.pdbx_description
1 polymer ?
#
loop_
_entity_poly.entity_id
_entity_poly.type
_entity_poly.pdbx_seq_one_letter_code
_entity_poly.pdbx_strand_id
1 'polypeptide(L)'
;MTVSDEYLEYVLDQLRFVDDVTYRKMFGAIGIYSGPDFFAIIDEDVLYFKVDDHNRPDYESAGTDAFRPYEDPDMTMSYYEVPVDVLESADTLAVWAQKAIAAARRKKTRKR
;
A
#
# COMPACT_ATOMS: atom_id res chain seq x y z
N MET A 1 13.54 -8.76 -9.49
CA MET A 1 12.79 -9.94 -9.97
C MET A 1 11.36 -9.50 -10.30
N THR A 2 10.67 -10.13 -11.26
CA THR A 2 9.28 -9.75 -11.60
C THR A 2 8.32 -10.34 -10.57
N VAL A 3 7.30 -9.58 -10.16
CA VAL A 3 6.23 -10.07 -9.27
C VAL A 3 5.60 -11.34 -9.85
N SER A 4 5.52 -12.37 -9.03
CA SER A 4 4.95 -13.67 -9.39
C SER A 4 3.42 -13.58 -9.44
N ASP A 5 2.79 -14.22 -10.43
CA ASP A 5 1.32 -14.23 -10.53
C ASP A 5 0.68 -14.86 -9.28
N GLU A 6 1.31 -15.89 -8.69
CA GLU A 6 0.86 -16.52 -7.44
C GLU A 6 0.82 -15.53 -6.26
N TYR A 7 1.84 -14.67 -6.13
CA TYR A 7 1.89 -13.67 -5.06
C TYR A 7 0.83 -12.59 -5.28
N LEU A 8 0.61 -12.17 -6.54
CA LEU A 8 -0.48 -11.25 -6.87
C LEU A 8 -1.83 -11.82 -6.47
N GLU A 9 -2.13 -13.07 -6.86
CA GLU A 9 -3.39 -13.73 -6.52
C GLU A 9 -3.56 -13.85 -5.00
N TYR A 10 -2.50 -14.18 -4.27
CA TYR A 10 -2.50 -14.21 -2.81
C TYR A 10 -2.83 -12.84 -2.20
N VAL A 11 -2.16 -11.78 -2.63
CA VAL A 11 -2.44 -10.42 -2.14
C VAL A 11 -3.89 -10.01 -2.44
N LEU A 12 -4.41 -10.33 -3.63
CA LEU A 12 -5.80 -10.04 -3.99
C LEU A 12 -6.80 -10.82 -3.12
N ASP A 13 -6.51 -12.08 -2.79
CA ASP A 13 -7.34 -12.87 -1.87
C ASP A 13 -7.34 -12.30 -0.44
N GLN A 14 -6.19 -11.83 0.04
CA GLN A 14 -6.10 -11.17 1.35
C GLN A 14 -6.85 -9.83 1.36
N LEU A 15 -6.87 -9.12 0.24
CA LEU A 15 -7.60 -7.86 0.06
C LEU A 15 -9.10 -8.04 -0.23
N ARG A 16 -9.66 -9.26 -0.11
CA ARG A 16 -11.09 -9.54 -0.36
C ARG A 16 -12.08 -8.68 0.44
N PHE A 17 -11.66 -8.15 1.59
CA PHE A 17 -12.47 -7.27 2.43
C PHE A 17 -12.37 -5.79 2.06
N VAL A 18 -11.61 -5.47 1.02
CA VAL A 18 -11.44 -4.11 0.51
C VAL A 18 -12.28 -3.96 -0.75
N ASP A 19 -13.12 -2.94 -0.77
CA ASP A 19 -14.01 -2.67 -1.90
C ASP A 19 -13.25 -2.17 -3.14
N ASP A 20 -13.73 -2.62 -4.31
CA ASP A 20 -13.34 -2.11 -5.64
C ASP A 20 -11.85 -2.24 -5.96
N VAL A 21 -11.22 -3.32 -5.46
CA VAL A 21 -9.79 -3.60 -5.69
C VAL A 21 -9.55 -3.99 -7.15
N THR A 22 -8.67 -3.25 -7.81
CA THR A 22 -8.18 -3.52 -9.16
C THR A 22 -6.65 -3.43 -9.17
N TYR A 23 -6.01 -4.07 -10.16
CA TYR A 23 -4.55 -4.06 -10.29
C TYR A 23 -4.12 -3.71 -11.70
N ARG A 24 -2.90 -3.18 -11.83
CA ARG A 24 -2.27 -2.86 -13.11
C ARG A 24 -0.78 -3.18 -13.06
N LYS A 25 -0.33 -4.08 -13.93
CA LYS A 25 1.10 -4.40 -14.09
C LYS A 25 1.83 -3.19 -14.72
N MET A 26 2.95 -2.79 -14.13
CA MET A 26 3.77 -1.64 -14.54
C MET A 26 5.25 -2.00 -14.48
N PHE A 27 5.85 -2.35 -15.62
CA PHE A 27 7.31 -2.50 -15.81
C PHE A 27 8.07 -3.13 -14.63
N GLY A 28 7.66 -4.34 -14.21
CA GLY A 28 8.32 -5.09 -13.13
C GLY A 28 7.60 -5.05 -11.78
N ALA A 29 6.76 -4.04 -11.56
CA ALA A 29 5.91 -3.89 -10.39
C ALA A 29 4.43 -4.06 -10.73
N ILE A 30 3.57 -4.16 -9.72
CA ILE A 30 2.11 -4.19 -9.87
C ILE A 30 1.48 -3.13 -9.00
N GLY A 31 0.80 -2.18 -9.62
CA GLY A 31 0.03 -1.19 -8.89
C GLY A 31 -1.35 -1.69 -8.50
N ILE A 32 -1.78 -1.49 -7.25
CA ILE A 32 -3.11 -1.82 -6.75
C ILE A 32 -3.91 -0.54 -6.46
N TYR A 33 -5.17 -0.56 -6.87
CA TYR A 33 -6.11 0.53 -6.84
C TYR A 33 -7.39 0.11 -6.15
N SER A 34 -8.03 1.04 -5.43
CA SER A 34 -9.43 0.90 -5.00
C SER A 34 -10.21 1.99 -5.73
N GLY A 35 -10.99 1.59 -6.73
CA GLY A 35 -11.56 2.49 -7.73
C GLY A 35 -10.52 3.41 -8.36
N PRO A 36 -10.62 4.75 -8.21
CA PRO A 36 -9.69 5.69 -8.82
C PRO A 36 -8.45 5.98 -7.95
N ASP A 37 -8.33 5.35 -6.78
CA ASP A 37 -7.33 5.69 -5.76
C ASP A 37 -6.19 4.67 -5.74
N PHE A 38 -4.99 5.14 -6.09
CA PHE A 38 -3.77 4.33 -6.02
C PHE A 38 -3.24 4.28 -4.59
N PHE A 39 -3.41 3.12 -3.95
CA PHE A 39 -3.13 2.94 -2.52
C PHE A 39 -2.01 1.95 -2.23
N ALA A 40 -1.66 1.05 -3.16
CA ALA A 40 -0.61 0.06 -2.92
C ALA A 40 0.17 -0.29 -4.18
N ILE A 41 1.37 -0.82 -3.99
CA ILE A 41 2.24 -1.32 -5.05
C ILE A 41 2.89 -2.62 -4.58
N ILE A 42 2.99 -3.59 -5.47
CA ILE A 42 3.77 -4.80 -5.27
C ILE A 42 5.04 -4.67 -6.10
N ASP A 43 6.19 -4.85 -5.48
CA ASP A 43 7.48 -4.88 -6.16
C ASP A 43 8.34 -5.98 -5.54
N GLU A 44 9.00 -6.78 -6.39
CA GLU A 44 9.81 -7.94 -5.96
C GLU A 44 9.12 -8.88 -4.96
N ASP A 45 7.82 -9.18 -5.17
CA ASP A 45 6.98 -10.00 -4.27
C ASP A 45 6.87 -9.43 -2.83
N VAL A 46 6.98 -8.10 -2.72
CA VAL A 46 6.75 -7.35 -1.48
C VAL A 46 5.62 -6.35 -1.69
N LEU A 47 4.64 -6.37 -0.79
CA LEU A 47 3.51 -5.45 -0.79
C LEU A 47 3.86 -4.17 -0.04
N TYR A 48 3.66 -3.03 -0.69
CA TYR A 48 3.84 -1.72 -0.10
C TYR A 48 2.53 -0.93 -0.12
N PHE A 49 2.20 -0.33 1.02
CA PHE A 49 1.02 0.52 1.18
C PHE A 49 1.37 1.98 1.26
N LYS A 50 0.47 2.82 0.75
CA LYS A 50 0.58 4.27 0.85
C LYS A 50 0.36 4.72 2.29
N VAL A 51 1.30 5.49 2.79
CA VAL A 51 1.32 6.05 4.14
C VAL A 51 1.35 7.57 4.08
N ASP A 52 0.56 8.20 4.91
CA ASP A 52 0.58 9.62 5.23
C ASP A 52 0.76 9.83 6.74
N ASP A 53 0.74 11.07 7.21
CA ASP A 53 0.95 11.38 8.63
C ASP A 53 -0.11 10.80 9.57
N HIS A 54 -1.26 10.33 9.07
CA HIS A 54 -2.31 9.77 9.92
C HIS A 54 -2.22 8.26 10.13
N ASN A 55 -1.66 7.51 9.18
CA ASN A 55 -1.44 6.06 9.35
C ASN A 55 0.01 5.71 9.66
N ARG A 56 0.96 6.66 9.51
CA ARG A 56 2.37 6.47 9.89
C ARG A 56 2.60 5.90 11.30
N PRO A 57 1.87 6.34 12.35
CA PRO A 57 2.08 5.80 13.70
C PRO A 57 1.82 4.29 13.80
N ASP A 58 0.93 3.73 12.96
CA ASP A 58 0.66 2.29 12.94
C ASP A 58 1.87 1.50 12.41
N TYR A 59 2.59 2.03 11.41
CA TYR A 59 3.79 1.42 10.84
C TYR A 59 5.00 1.58 11.77
N GLU A 60 5.16 2.75 12.39
CA GLU A 60 6.20 2.99 13.40
C GLU A 60 6.01 2.08 14.62
N SER A 61 4.76 1.87 15.06
CA SER A 61 4.45 0.95 16.16
C SER A 61 4.64 -0.52 15.79
N ALA A 62 4.56 -0.88 14.51
CA ALA A 62 4.84 -2.22 14.00
C ALA A 62 6.35 -2.48 13.82
N GLY A 63 7.21 -1.50 14.12
CA GLY A 63 8.66 -1.62 13.97
C GLY A 63 9.14 -1.52 12.52
N THR A 64 8.31 -0.99 11.62
CA THR A 64 8.66 -0.83 10.20
C THR A 64 9.28 0.55 9.97
N ASP A 65 10.52 0.58 9.48
CA ASP A 65 11.23 1.83 9.21
C ASP A 65 10.66 2.58 8.01
N ALA A 66 10.73 3.90 8.08
CA ALA A 66 10.26 4.79 7.03
C ALA A 66 11.13 4.72 5.77
N PHE A 67 10.53 4.32 4.64
CA PHE A 67 11.17 4.55 3.33
C PHE A 67 11.17 6.05 3.03
N ARG A 68 12.30 6.72 3.32
CA ARG A 68 12.55 8.15 3.07
C ARG A 68 13.57 8.34 1.95
N PRO A 69 13.15 8.34 0.68
CA PRO A 69 14.07 8.57 -0.44
C PRO A 69 14.44 10.06 -0.65
N TYR A 70 13.76 11.03 -0.02
CA TYR A 70 14.01 12.47 -0.22
C TYR A 70 13.84 13.29 1.08
N GLU A 71 14.65 14.35 1.23
CA GLU A 71 14.63 15.30 2.37
C GLU A 71 13.47 16.31 2.33
N ASP A 72 12.70 16.36 1.23
CA ASP A 72 11.55 17.25 1.09
C ASP A 72 10.28 16.67 1.74
N PRO A 73 9.78 17.22 2.86
CA PRO A 73 8.65 16.67 3.61
C PRO A 73 7.31 16.75 2.85
N ASP A 74 7.23 17.57 1.80
CA ASP A 74 5.98 17.81 1.07
C ASP A 74 5.80 16.87 -0.14
N MET A 75 6.88 16.20 -0.60
CA MET A 75 6.88 15.35 -1.80
C MET A 75 7.18 13.87 -1.55
N THR A 76 7.52 13.46 -0.32
CA THR A 76 7.74 12.03 -0.03
C THR A 76 6.43 11.26 -0.20
N MET A 77 6.27 10.57 -1.33
CA MET A 77 5.23 9.54 -1.46
C MET A 77 5.68 8.38 -0.59
N SER A 78 5.29 8.41 0.68
CA SER A 78 5.63 7.38 1.63
C SER A 78 4.88 6.10 1.30
N TYR A 79 5.59 5.12 0.73
CA TYR A 79 5.13 3.74 0.66
C TYR A 79 5.92 2.95 1.69
N TYR A 80 5.23 2.16 2.50
CA TYR A 80 5.86 1.33 3.53
C TYR A 80 5.55 -0.12 3.22
N GLU A 81 6.55 -0.97 3.43
CA GLU A 81 6.37 -2.41 3.37
C GLU A 81 5.30 -2.84 4.37
N VAL A 82 4.40 -3.70 3.93
CA VAL A 82 3.42 -4.33 4.80
C VAL A 82 4.10 -5.50 5.50
N PRO A 83 4.20 -5.51 6.84
CA PRO A 83 4.79 -6.63 7.57
C PRO A 83 4.08 -7.94 7.23
N VAL A 84 4.83 -9.03 7.18
CA VAL A 84 4.28 -10.35 6.87
C VAL A 84 3.14 -10.74 7.82
N ASP A 85 3.25 -10.44 9.12
CA ASP A 85 2.19 -10.69 10.10
C ASP A 85 0.85 -10.00 9.77
N VAL A 86 0.93 -8.81 9.17
CA VAL A 86 -0.24 -8.05 8.70
C VAL A 86 -0.77 -8.67 7.40
N LEU A 87 0.12 -9.03 6.48
CA LEU A 87 -0.23 -9.64 5.20
C LEU A 87 -0.90 -11.02 5.36
N GLU A 88 -0.50 -11.82 6.33
CA GLU A 88 -1.09 -13.11 6.66
C GLU A 88 -2.47 -13.01 7.31
N SER A 89 -2.85 -11.81 7.76
CA SER A 89 -4.12 -11.53 8.44
C SER A 89 -5.02 -10.66 7.58
N ALA A 90 -5.89 -11.26 6.76
CA ALA A 90 -6.82 -10.55 5.87
C ALA A 90 -7.62 -9.40 6.54
N ASP A 91 -8.06 -9.58 7.79
CA ASP A 91 -8.81 -8.57 8.54
C ASP A 91 -7.93 -7.35 8.88
N THR A 92 -6.72 -7.60 9.42
CA THR A 92 -5.71 -6.58 9.71
C THR A 92 -5.25 -5.88 8.44
N LEU A 93 -4.99 -6.64 7.37
CA LEU A 93 -4.60 -6.11 6.08
C LEU A 93 -5.67 -5.17 5.52
N ALA A 94 -6.95 -5.52 5.65
CA ALA A 94 -8.05 -4.68 5.20
C ALA A 94 -8.09 -3.35 5.95
N VAL A 95 -7.88 -3.35 7.26
CA VAL A 95 -7.79 -2.11 8.07
C VAL A 95 -6.64 -1.22 7.56
N TRP A 96 -5.49 -1.81 7.27
CA TRP A 96 -4.32 -1.09 6.76
C TRP A 96 -4.55 -0.56 5.33
N ALA A 97 -5.17 -1.36 4.47
CA ALA A 97 -5.53 -0.97 3.12
C ALA A 97 -6.56 0.18 3.12
N GLN A 98 -7.57 0.14 3.99
CA GLN A 98 -8.53 1.23 4.14
C GLN A 98 -7.84 2.54 4.57
N LYS A 99 -6.89 2.46 5.50
CA LYS A 99 -6.06 3.62 5.89
C LYS A 99 -5.23 4.15 4.73
N ALA A 100 -4.63 3.26 3.92
CA ALA A 100 -3.88 3.63 2.73
C ALA A 100 -4.75 4.28 1.64
N ILE A 101 -5.97 3.78 1.44
CA ILE A 101 -6.97 4.37 0.53
C ILE A 101 -7.37 5.76 1.01
N ALA A 102 -7.62 5.93 2.31
CA ALA A 102 -7.90 7.25 2.89
C ALA A 102 -6.74 8.22 2.67
N ALA A 103 -5.49 7.76 2.85
CA ALA A 103 -4.29 8.55 2.54
C ALA A 103 -4.20 8.94 1.05
N ALA A 104 -4.50 8.00 0.14
CA ALA A 104 -4.54 8.27 -1.30
C ALA A 104 -5.57 9.34 -1.67
N ARG A 105 -6.79 9.24 -1.08
CA ARG A 105 -7.88 10.22 -1.27
C ARG A 105 -7.52 11.61 -0.75
N ARG A 106 -6.91 11.71 0.44
CA ARG A 106 -6.46 12.99 1.03
C ARG A 106 -5.46 13.71 0.13
N LYS A 107 -4.48 12.98 -0.42
CA LYS A 107 -3.49 13.54 -1.34
C LYS A 107 -4.12 14.07 -2.63
N LYS A 108 -5.14 13.39 -3.16
CA LYS A 108 -5.88 13.82 -4.35
C LYS A 108 -6.65 15.12 -4.12
N THR A 109 -7.21 15.30 -2.92
CA THR A 109 -7.89 16.53 -2.49
C THR A 109 -6.93 17.72 -2.36
N ARG A 110 -5.69 17.52 -1.87
CA ARG A 110 -4.70 18.60 -1.72
C ARG A 110 -4.16 19.14 -3.05
N LYS A 111 -4.45 18.47 -4.18
CA LYS A 111 -3.94 18.81 -5.51
C LYS A 111 -4.95 19.59 -6.39
N ARG A 112 -5.99 20.18 -5.79
CA ARG A 112 -7.04 20.93 -6.49
C ARG A 112 -7.05 22.40 -6.10
#